data_AF-A0A952TZG1-F1
#
_entry.id   AF-A0A952TZG1-F1
#
_cell.length_a   1.000
_cell.length_b   1.000
_cell.length_c   1.000
_cell.angle_alpha   90.00
_cell.angle_beta   90.00
_cell.angle_gamma   90.00
#
_symmetry.space_group_name_H-M   'P 1'
#
loop_
_entity.id
_entity.type
_entity.pdbx_description
1 polymer ?
#
loop_
_entity_poly.entity_id
_entity_poly.type
_entity_poly.pdbx_seq_one_letter_code
_entity_poly.pdbx_strand_id
1 'polypeptide(L)' 'MAFNDDVHVLSIRYPSLAKGLGQCVNLDKAFRFLESENFPLAQMDVIAQDEFSHDVCVPFPDNQAFIVIGAT' A
#
# COMPACT_ATOMS: atom_id res chain seq x y z
N MET A 1 -6.43 -13.80 3.10
CA MET A 1 -7.58 -12.95 2.72
C MET A 1 -7.37 -12.57 1.27
N ALA A 2 -8.43 -12.44 0.47
CA ALA A 2 -8.26 -12.07 -0.94
C ALA A 2 -7.98 -10.57 -1.03
N PHE A 3 -7.10 -10.13 -1.94
CA PHE A 3 -6.77 -8.71 -2.18
C PHE A 3 -8.00 -7.78 -2.25
N ASN A 4 -9.12 -8.28 -2.78
CA ASN A 4 -10.38 -7.54 -2.86
C ASN A 4 -11.03 -7.26 -1.49
N ASP A 5 -10.85 -8.15 -0.50
CA ASP A 5 -11.36 -7.95 0.85
C ASP A 5 -10.57 -6.82 1.56
N ASP A 6 -9.26 -6.78 1.35
CA ASP A 6 -8.38 -5.77 1.95
C ASP A 6 -8.61 -4.38 1.32
N VAL A 7 -8.81 -4.33 -0.01
CA VAL A 7 -9.21 -3.09 -0.70
C VAL A 7 -10.60 -2.63 -0.25
N HIS A 8 -11.54 -3.55 -0.01
CA HIS A 8 -12.86 -3.19 0.50
C HIS A 8 -12.78 -2.56 1.90
N VAL A 9 -12.03 -3.16 2.83
CA VAL A 9 -11.80 -2.59 4.16
C VAL A 9 -11.10 -1.23 4.07
N LEU A 10 -10.09 -1.11 3.20
CA LEU A 10 -9.41 0.17 2.96
C LEU A 10 -10.36 1.22 2.41
N SER A 11 -11.29 0.85 1.52
CA SER A 11 -12.24 1.77 0.89
C SER A 11 -13.24 2.39 1.86
N ILE A 12 -13.55 1.70 2.98
CA ILE A 12 -14.46 2.20 4.02
C ILE A 12 -13.83 3.39 4.76
N ARG A 13 -12.51 3.35 5.00
CA ARG A 13 -11.80 4.36 5.80
C ARG A 13 -11.01 5.36 4.95
N TYR A 14 -10.53 4.95 3.79
CA TYR A 14 -9.70 5.72 2.86
C TYR A 14 -10.12 5.48 1.39
N PRO A 15 -11.31 5.96 0.97
CA PRO A 15 -11.88 5.64 -0.34
C PRO A 15 -11.03 6.07 -1.53
N SER A 16 -10.39 7.25 -1.47
CA SER A 16 -9.50 7.74 -2.53
C SER A 16 -8.23 6.88 -2.66
N LEU A 17 -7.65 6.49 -1.53
CA LEU A 17 -6.47 5.64 -1.46
C LEU A 17 -6.75 4.24 -2.02
N ALA A 18 -7.87 3.63 -1.61
CA ALA A 18 -8.30 2.33 -2.12
C ALA A 18 -8.55 2.35 -3.64
N LYS A 19 -9.15 3.42 -4.16
CA LYS A 19 -9.37 3.59 -5.60
C LYS A 19 -8.05 3.72 -6.38
N GLY A 20 -7.11 4.51 -5.88
CA GLY A 20 -5.81 4.70 -6.54
C GLY A 20 -4.96 3.43 -6.52
N LEU A 21 -4.86 2.77 -5.37
CA LEU A 21 -4.14 1.50 -5.24
C LEU A 21 -4.80 0.37 -6.05
N GLY A 22 -6.13 0.33 -6.13
CA GLY A 22 -6.85 -0.64 -6.95
C GLY A 22 -6.62 -0.50 -8.46
N GLN A 23 -6.05 0.62 -8.93
CA GLN A 23 -5.64 0.83 -10.32
C GLN A 23 -4.17 0.51 -10.56
N CYS A 24 -3.39 0.26 -9.51
CA CYS A 24 -1.97 -0.04 -9.60
C CYS A 24 -1.77 -1.52 -9.94
N VAL A 25 -1.11 -1.78 -11.08
CA VAL A 25 -0.88 -3.16 -11.58
C VAL A 25 0.43 -3.77 -11.08
N ASN A 26 1.26 -3.00 -10.36
CA ASN A 26 2.54 -3.43 -9.78
C ASN A 26 2.97 -2.49 -8.65
N LEU A 27 4.01 -2.89 -7.90
CA LEU A 27 4.56 -2.12 -6.77
C LEU A 27 5.09 -0.74 -7.19
N ASP A 28 5.79 -0.63 -8.32
CA ASP A 28 6.35 0.66 -8.77
C ASP A 28 5.25 1.71 -8.97
N LYS A 29 4.12 1.35 -9.59
CA LYS A 29 2.97 2.25 -9.73
C LYS A 29 2.33 2.57 -8.39
N ALA A 30 2.23 1.59 -7.50
CA ALA A 30 1.70 1.81 -6.16
C ALA A 30 2.56 2.80 -5.36
N PHE A 31 3.89 2.68 -5.43
CA PHE A 31 4.81 3.61 -4.79
C PHE A 31 4.72 5.01 -5.37
N ARG A 32 4.72 5.17 -6.70
CA ARG A 32 4.55 6.49 -7.32
C ARG A 32 3.23 7.15 -6.94
N PHE A 33 2.15 6.37 -6.84
CA PHE A 33 0.87 6.85 -6.36
C PHE A 33 0.95 7.31 -4.91
N LEU A 34 1.50 6.49 -4.02
CA LEU A 34 1.71 6.85 -2.61
C LEU A 34 2.57 8.11 -2.44
N GLU A 35 3.66 8.23 -3.21
CA GLU A 35 4.50 9.43 -3.24
C GLU A 35 3.70 10.67 -3.64
N SER A 36 2.83 10.55 -4.65
CA SER A 36 1.95 11.65 -5.06
C SER A 36 0.90 12.05 -4.01
N GLU A 37 0.54 11.12 -3.12
CA GLU A 37 -0.34 11.35 -1.97
C GLU A 37 0.43 11.77 -0.70
N ASN A 38 1.71 12.15 -0.83
CA ASN A 38 2.62 12.57 0.26
C ASN A 38 2.91 11.48 1.31
N PHE A 39 2.85 10.20 0.95
CA PHE A 39 3.31 9.16 1.87
C PHE A 39 4.83 9.20 2.01
N PRO A 40 5.37 9.06 3.24
CA PRO A 40 6.80 9.07 3.51
C PRO A 40 7.47 7.74 3.10
N LEU A 41 7.64 7.51 1.80
CA LEU A 41 8.27 6.28 1.27
C LEU A 41 9.69 6.05 1.79
N ALA A 42 10.41 7.11 2.15
CA ALA A 42 11.74 7.01 2.76
C ALA A 42 11.73 6.31 4.14
N GLN A 43 10.55 6.17 4.76
CA GLN A 43 10.34 5.46 6.01
C GLN A 43 9.66 4.09 5.80
N MET A 44 9.60 3.61 4.56
CA MET A 44 9.08 2.27 4.31
C MET A 44 10.01 1.21 4.91
N ASP A 45 9.42 0.11 5.37
CA ASP A 45 10.15 -1.05 5.85
C ASP A 45 9.72 -2.31 5.10
N VAL A 46 10.63 -3.26 4.95
CA VAL A 46 10.36 -4.55 4.29
C VAL A 46 9.91 -5.53 5.38
N ILE A 47 8.67 -5.99 5.29
CA ILE A 47 8.10 -6.92 6.27
C ILE A 47 8.51 -8.35 5.91
N ALA A 48 8.37 -8.71 4.64
CA ALA A 48 8.71 -10.03 4.14
C ALA A 48 9.16 -9.93 2.69
N GLN A 49 10.22 -10.66 2.37
CA GLN A 49 10.70 -10.82 1.00
C GLN A 49 11.12 -12.27 0.82
N ASP A 50 10.42 -12.98 -0.05
CA ASP A 50 10.83 -14.31 -0.52
C ASP A 50 10.96 -14.31 -2.06
N GLU A 51 11.17 -15.49 -2.65
CA GLU A 51 11.36 -15.64 -4.10
C GLU A 51 10.09 -15.29 -4.91
N PHE A 52 8.93 -15.22 -4.26
CA PHE A 52 7.61 -15.06 -4.86
C PHE A 52 6.77 -13.93 -4.27
N SER A 53 7.20 -13.30 -3.18
CA SER A 53 6.46 -12.26 -2.49
C SER A 53 7.35 -11.12 -1.99
N HIS A 54 6.81 -9.91 -2.07
CA HIS A 54 7.44 -8.71 -1.55
C HIS A 54 6.40 -7.87 -0.82
N ASP A 55 6.46 -7.89 0.51
CA ASP A 55 5.58 -7.17 1.40
C ASP A 55 6.32 -6.00 2.03
N VAL A 56 5.82 -4.80 1.80
CA VAL A 56 6.36 -3.58 2.41
C VAL A 56 5.31 -2.89 3.26
N CYS A 57 5.74 -2.24 4.34
CA CYS A 57 4.90 -1.30 5.07
C CYS A 57 5.32 0.14 4.79
N VAL A 58 4.32 1.01 4.66
CA VAL A 58 4.51 2.46 4.51
C VAL A 58 3.71 3.16 5.60
N PRO A 59 4.30 4.07 6.39
CA PRO A 59 3.54 4.84 7.36
C PRO A 59 2.61 5.83 6.65
N PHE A 60 1.47 6.13 7.25
CA PHE A 60 0.66 7.27 6.84
C PHE A 60 1.32 8.58 7.29
N PRO A 61 1.18 9.68 6.53
CA PRO A 61 1.81 10.95 6.86
C PRO A 61 1.27 11.58 8.16
N ASP A 62 -0.04 11.44 8.42
CA ASP A 62 -0.73 12.20 9.48
C ASP A 62 -1.26 11.33 10.64
N ASN A 63 -0.92 10.04 10.68
CA ASN A 63 -1.40 9.15 11.74
C ASN A 63 -0.42 8.01 12.04
N GLN A 64 -0.64 7.28 13.14
CA GLN A 64 0.17 6.14 13.55
C GLN A 64 -0.22 4.82 12.83
N ALA A 65 -0.96 4.89 11.73
CA ALA A 65 -1.29 3.72 10.93
C ALA A 65 -0.24 3.48 9.85
N PHE A 66 -0.20 2.23 9.39
CA PHE A 66 0.65 1.78 8.29
C PHE A 66 -0.23 1.14 7.23
N ILE A 67 0.15 1.30 5.97
CA ILE A 67 -0.38 0.50 4.88
C ILE A 67 0.63 -0.59 4.54
N VAL A 68 0.16 -1.82 4.42
CA VAL A 68 0.97 -2.93 3.90
C VAL A 68 0.62 -3.10 2.43
N ILE A 69 1.63 -3.08 1.57
CA ILE A 69 1.50 -3.41 0.16
C ILE A 69 2.28 -4.68 -0.08
N GLY A 70 1.56 -5.75 -0.36
CA GLY A 70 2.12 -7.01 -0.82
C GLY A 70 2.00 -7.15 -2.32
N ALA A 71 3.05 -7.65 -2.96
CA ALA A 71 2.98 -8.15 -4.31
C ALA A 71 3.52 -9.58 -4.39
N THR A 72 2.78 -10.42 -5.09
CA THR A 72 3.09 -11.81 -5.43
C THR A 72 3.04 -12.00 -6.93
#